data_AF-A0A8T1S538-F1
#
_entry.id   AF-A0A8T1S538-F1
#
_cell.length_a   1.000
_cell.length_b   1.000
_cell.length_c   1.000
_cell.angle_alpha   90.00
_cell.angle_beta   90.00
_cell.angle_gamma   90.00
#
_symmetry.space_group_name_H-M   'P 1'
#
loop_
_entity.id
_entity.type
_entity.pdbx_description
1 polymer ?
#
loop_
_entity_poly.entity_id
_entity_poly.type
_entity_poly.pdbx_seq_one_letter_code
_entity_poly.pdbx_strand_id
1 'polypeptide(L)'
;MANAELTLQAIGDAEKLVETLRLAAEKAEEKLSLARLRLREQTQEGVGNEFQGLKCAVQELDDVLLKDVGGKIHSDGRWPLIIDPSGQAATFLRYRDTNYLNTLNPNDMNMETIRLALLGAIRYGKPVVFDMMEVNMFDAVTRQLEGIESGLAEAILSKQILQNERYLSLVRATDGPEYSQTEFQATRIGNFKLFVVTKRQQPSEELLQILLPIQVILAKCSL
;
A
#
# COMPACT_ATOMS: atom_id res chain seq x y z
N MET A 1 45.11 8.05 -12.38
CA MET A 1 44.26 9.19 -12.78
C MET A 1 43.29 8.82 -13.90
N ALA A 2 43.74 8.17 -14.99
CA ALA A 2 42.88 7.74 -16.10
C ALA A 2 41.66 6.87 -15.71
N ASN A 3 41.79 5.93 -14.77
CA ASN A 3 40.64 5.10 -14.33
C ASN A 3 39.55 5.92 -13.62
N ALA A 4 39.92 6.96 -12.87
CA ALA A 4 38.97 7.79 -12.15
C ALA A 4 38.17 8.69 -13.11
N GLU A 5 38.82 9.22 -14.16
CA GLU A 5 38.14 9.99 -15.22
C GLU A 5 37.18 9.13 -16.03
N LEU A 6 37.57 7.89 -16.38
CA LEU A 6 36.69 6.94 -17.05
C LEU A 6 35.46 6.58 -16.20
N THR A 7 35.63 6.41 -14.89
CA THR A 7 34.51 6.15 -13.98
C THR A 7 33.59 7.37 -13.86
N LEU A 8 34.13 8.59 -13.76
CA LEU A 8 33.33 9.82 -13.73
C LEU A 8 32.53 10.04 -15.01
N GLN A 9 33.12 9.74 -16.16
CA GLN A 9 32.42 9.81 -17.43
C GLN A 9 31.28 8.78 -17.51
N ALA A 10 31.54 7.54 -17.10
CA ALA A 10 30.50 6.51 -17.05
C ALA A 10 29.34 6.87 -16.10
N ILE A 11 29.63 7.52 -14.97
CA ILE A 11 28.60 8.04 -14.05
C ILE A 11 27.76 9.12 -14.74
N GLY A 12 28.40 10.12 -15.37
CA GLY A 12 27.68 11.20 -16.05
C GLY A 12 26.82 10.71 -17.22
N ASP A 13 27.29 9.69 -17.95
CA ASP A 13 26.51 9.06 -19.02
C ASP A 13 25.32 8.27 -18.46
N ALA A 14 25.50 7.57 -17.34
CA ALA A 14 24.40 6.89 -16.65
C ALA A 14 23.36 7.86 -16.07
N GLU A 15 23.78 8.98 -15.49
CA GLU A 15 22.88 10.03 -14.98
C GLU A 15 22.04 10.65 -16.10
N LYS A 16 22.66 10.96 -17.26
CA LYS A 16 21.94 11.44 -18.45
C LYS A 16 20.95 10.41 -18.96
N LEU A 17 21.32 9.13 -18.96
CA LEU A 17 20.43 8.06 -19.37
C LEU A 17 19.22 7.95 -18.44
N VAL A 18 19.43 8.01 -17.11
CA VAL A 18 18.35 8.02 -16.12
C VAL A 18 17.40 9.18 -16.34
N GLU A 19 17.92 10.39 -16.56
CA GLU A 19 17.09 11.57 -16.80
C GLU A 19 16.28 11.45 -18.10
N THR A 20 16.90 10.92 -19.15
CA THR A 20 16.25 10.66 -20.44
C THR A 20 15.12 9.63 -20.29
N LEU A 21 15.37 8.55 -19.53
CA LEU A 21 14.37 7.52 -19.28
C LEU A 21 13.22 8.02 -18.40
N ARG A 22 13.48 8.89 -17.43
CA ARG A 22 12.43 9.55 -16.62
C ARG A 22 11.50 10.39 -17.49
N LEU A 23 12.06 11.26 -18.34
CA LEU A 23 11.28 12.07 -19.27
C LEU A 23 10.50 11.21 -20.27
N ALA A 24 11.08 10.10 -20.72
CA ALA A 24 10.39 9.14 -21.60
C ALA A 24 9.24 8.43 -20.88
N ALA A 25 9.44 8.03 -19.62
CA ALA A 25 8.40 7.42 -18.80
C ALA A 25 7.24 8.38 -18.53
N GLU A 26 7.53 9.64 -18.19
CA GLU A 26 6.52 10.69 -17.99
C GLU A 26 5.69 10.89 -19.27
N LYS A 27 6.33 11.05 -20.42
CA LYS A 27 5.64 11.15 -21.72
C LYS A 27 4.84 9.91 -22.07
N ALA A 28 5.32 8.72 -21.72
CA ALA A 28 4.60 7.48 -21.94
C ALA A 28 3.36 7.40 -21.04
N GLU A 29 3.46 7.86 -19.80
CA GLU A 29 2.35 7.92 -18.84
C GLU A 29 1.31 8.97 -19.25
N GLU A 30 1.71 10.12 -19.77
CA GLU A 30 0.80 11.10 -20.38
C GLU A 30 0.05 10.53 -21.58
N LYS A 31 0.77 9.87 -22.51
CA LYS A 31 0.15 9.23 -23.68
C LYS A 31 -0.82 8.13 -23.28
N LEU A 32 -0.46 7.32 -22.28
CA LEU A 32 -1.33 6.29 -21.73
C LEU A 32 -2.57 6.90 -21.09
N SER A 33 -2.41 7.99 -20.34
CA SER A 33 -3.52 8.73 -19.71
C SER A 33 -4.47 9.31 -20.74
N LEU A 34 -3.95 9.90 -21.83
CA LEU A 34 -4.75 10.39 -22.96
C LEU A 34 -5.47 9.26 -23.70
N ALA A 35 -4.80 8.14 -23.95
CA ALA A 35 -5.42 6.98 -24.59
C ALA A 35 -6.56 6.40 -23.74
N ARG A 36 -6.38 6.34 -22.42
CA ARG A 36 -7.43 5.94 -21.46
C ARG A 36 -8.57 6.95 -21.38
N LEU A 37 -8.28 8.25 -21.44
CA LEU A 37 -9.32 9.29 -21.48
C LEU A 37 -10.19 9.12 -22.74
N ARG A 38 -9.57 8.94 -23.90
CA ARG A 38 -10.29 8.66 -25.16
C ARG A 38 -11.10 7.38 -25.09
N LEU A 39 -10.54 6.32 -24.50
CA LEU A 39 -11.27 5.07 -24.27
C LEU A 39 -12.50 5.31 -23.39
N ARG A 40 -12.37 6.16 -22.35
CA ARG A 40 -13.47 6.55 -21.46
C ARG A 40 -14.54 7.37 -22.18
N GLU A 41 -14.17 8.31 -23.03
CA GLU A 41 -15.11 9.10 -23.83
C GLU A 41 -15.85 8.21 -24.84
N GLN A 42 -15.14 7.29 -25.50
CA GLN A 42 -15.73 6.32 -26.43
C GLN A 42 -16.63 5.30 -25.74
N THR A 43 -16.34 4.92 -24.49
CA THR A 43 -17.22 4.04 -23.68
C THR A 43 -18.34 4.82 -22.98
N GLN A 44 -18.23 6.14 -22.81
CA GLN A 44 -19.30 6.97 -22.23
C GLN A 44 -20.49 7.16 -23.17
N GLU A 45 -20.30 7.05 -24.49
CA GLU A 45 -21.42 6.99 -25.46
C GLU A 45 -22.16 5.62 -25.43
N GLY A 46 -21.68 4.65 -24.65
CA GLY A 46 -22.31 3.35 -24.47
C GLY A 46 -21.98 2.70 -23.13
N VAL A 47 -22.75 3.05 -22.10
CA VAL A 47 -22.80 2.44 -20.75
C VAL A 47 -21.68 2.88 -19.79
N GLY A 48 -22.08 3.51 -18.67
CA GLY A 48 -21.20 4.10 -17.67
C GLY A 48 -20.15 3.14 -17.12
N ASN A 49 -18.88 3.49 -17.29
CA ASN A 49 -17.78 2.85 -16.57
C ASN A 49 -17.69 3.48 -15.17
N GLU A 50 -18.60 3.05 -14.27
CA GLU A 50 -18.57 3.38 -12.85
C GLU A 50 -17.33 2.76 -12.22
N PHE A 51 -16.52 3.58 -11.54
CA PHE A 51 -15.41 3.10 -10.71
C PHE A 51 -15.91 1.97 -9.80
N GLN A 52 -15.37 0.76 -10.00
CA GLN A 52 -15.74 -0.43 -9.23
C GLN A 52 -14.98 -0.41 -7.91
N GLY A 53 -15.48 0.35 -6.94
CA GLY A 53 -14.87 0.51 -5.62
C GLY A 53 -15.65 1.46 -4.73
N LEU A 54 -15.15 1.68 -3.52
CA LEU A 54 -15.75 2.62 -2.57
C LEU A 54 -15.25 4.03 -2.85
N LYS A 55 -16.13 5.00 -2.65
CA LYS A 55 -15.80 6.42 -2.68
C LYS A 55 -15.99 6.97 -1.28
N CYS A 56 -15.02 7.73 -0.78
CA CYS A 56 -15.13 8.38 0.52
C CYS A 56 -14.46 9.74 0.50
N ALA A 57 -15.00 10.69 1.26
CA ALA A 57 -14.32 11.95 1.54
C ALA A 57 -13.26 11.75 2.63
N VAL A 58 -12.29 12.67 2.72
CA VAL A 58 -11.23 12.61 3.74
C VAL A 58 -11.81 12.57 5.16
N GLN A 59 -12.93 13.28 5.39
CA GLN A 59 -13.63 13.32 6.68
C GLN A 59 -14.24 11.97 7.08
N GLU A 60 -14.51 11.11 6.11
CA GLU A 60 -15.16 9.81 6.32
C GLU A 60 -14.14 8.66 6.49
N LEU A 61 -12.84 8.93 6.35
CA LEU A 61 -11.80 7.89 6.39
C LEU A 61 -11.79 7.09 7.70
N ASP A 62 -12.07 7.72 8.84
CA ASP A 62 -12.16 7.03 10.13
C ASP A 62 -13.31 6.02 10.16
N ASP A 63 -14.49 6.44 9.69
CA ASP A 63 -15.68 5.60 9.66
C ASP A 63 -15.55 4.46 8.63
N VAL A 64 -15.00 4.76 7.46
CA VAL A 64 -14.84 3.78 6.38
C VAL A 64 -13.72 2.78 6.69
N LEU A 65 -12.52 3.24 7.07
CA LEU A 65 -11.35 2.36 7.18
C LEU A 65 -11.23 1.70 8.55
N LEU A 66 -11.43 2.46 9.63
CA LEU A 66 -11.11 1.99 10.98
C LEU A 66 -12.30 1.31 11.64
N LYS A 67 -13.50 1.89 11.48
CA LYS A 67 -14.75 1.36 12.03
C LYS A 67 -15.49 0.43 11.07
N ASP A 68 -15.18 0.48 9.77
CA ASP A 68 -15.91 -0.22 8.71
C ASP A 68 -17.44 -0.02 8.84
N VAL A 69 -17.86 1.23 8.94
CA VAL A 69 -19.28 1.58 9.06
C VAL A 69 -20.05 1.03 7.84
N GLY A 70 -21.02 0.16 8.11
CA GLY A 70 -21.77 -0.56 7.07
C GLY A 70 -21.14 -1.88 6.62
N GLY A 71 -20.00 -2.28 7.19
CA GLY A 71 -19.40 -3.61 7.01
C GLY A 71 -18.94 -3.90 5.58
N LYS A 72 -18.61 -2.87 4.78
CA LYS A 72 -18.31 -3.03 3.35
C LYS A 72 -16.96 -3.68 3.13
N ILE A 73 -15.94 -3.32 3.92
CA ILE A 73 -14.61 -3.93 3.83
C ILE A 73 -14.67 -5.38 4.30
N HIS A 74 -15.36 -5.63 5.42
CA HIS A 74 -15.56 -6.99 5.93
C HIS A 74 -16.28 -7.89 4.92
N SER A 75 -17.33 -7.37 4.27
CA SER A 75 -18.17 -8.12 3.31
C SER A 75 -17.47 -8.40 1.98
N ASP A 76 -16.59 -7.51 1.51
CA ASP A 76 -15.78 -7.75 0.29
C ASP A 76 -14.68 -8.78 0.56
N GLY A 77 -14.09 -8.76 1.75
CA GLY A 77 -13.07 -9.73 2.15
C GLY A 77 -11.65 -9.41 1.69
N ARG A 78 -11.44 -8.46 0.76
CA ARG A 78 -10.09 -7.95 0.44
C ARG A 78 -9.68 -6.80 1.35
N TRP A 79 -8.38 -6.55 1.42
CA TRP A 79 -7.84 -5.40 2.16
C TRP A 79 -7.97 -4.10 1.34
N PRO A 80 -8.16 -2.94 1.98
CA PRO A 80 -8.26 -1.66 1.27
C PRO A 80 -7.00 -1.24 0.50
N LEU A 81 -7.22 -0.80 -0.75
CA LEU A 81 -6.32 0.04 -1.54
C LEU A 81 -6.86 1.47 -1.57
N ILE A 82 -6.25 2.36 -0.80
CA ILE A 82 -6.62 3.77 -0.73
C ILE A 82 -5.94 4.51 -1.89
N ILE A 83 -6.76 5.01 -2.81
CA ILE A 83 -6.35 5.79 -3.98
C ILE A 83 -6.59 7.26 -3.66
N ASP A 84 -5.51 7.95 -3.29
CA ASP A 84 -5.55 9.36 -2.90
C ASP A 84 -4.38 10.16 -3.49
N PRO A 85 -4.56 10.77 -4.67
CA PRO A 85 -3.54 11.63 -5.28
C PRO A 85 -3.18 12.86 -4.45
N SER A 86 -4.05 13.29 -3.52
CA SER A 86 -3.78 14.47 -2.68
C SER A 86 -2.81 14.18 -1.53
N GLY A 87 -2.67 12.91 -1.16
CA GLY A 87 -1.87 12.47 0.00
C GLY A 87 -2.50 12.76 1.37
N GLN A 88 -3.73 13.29 1.43
CA GLN A 88 -4.42 13.58 2.70
C GLN A 88 -4.71 12.30 3.50
N ALA A 89 -5.06 11.19 2.85
CA ALA A 89 -5.28 9.91 3.50
C ALA A 89 -3.99 9.33 4.07
N ALA A 90 -2.87 9.47 3.35
CA ALA A 90 -1.55 9.10 3.86
C ALA A 90 -1.20 9.90 5.13
N THR A 91 -1.39 11.23 5.09
CA THR A 91 -1.22 12.10 6.26
C THR A 91 -2.15 11.70 7.40
N PHE A 92 -3.44 11.48 7.14
CA PHE A 92 -4.41 11.04 8.13
C PHE A 92 -3.92 9.76 8.82
N LEU A 93 -3.61 8.71 8.06
CA LEU A 93 -3.18 7.42 8.60
C LEU A 93 -1.88 7.50 9.41
N ARG A 94 -0.93 8.35 8.99
CA ARG A 94 0.33 8.59 9.71
C ARG A 94 0.13 9.17 11.11
N TYR A 95 -0.89 9.99 11.31
CA TYR A 95 -1.24 10.57 12.60
C TYR A 95 -2.34 9.78 13.35
N ARG A 96 -2.79 8.65 12.80
CA ARG A 96 -3.60 7.66 13.52
C ARG A 96 -2.71 6.61 14.16
N ASP A 97 -3.31 5.83 15.03
CA ASP A 97 -2.64 4.74 15.73
C ASP A 97 -2.41 3.54 14.79
N THR A 98 -1.44 3.68 13.89
CA THR A 98 -1.08 2.71 12.86
C THR A 98 0.42 2.40 12.89
N ASN A 99 0.78 1.21 12.42
CA ASN A 99 2.16 0.91 12.06
C ASN A 99 2.38 1.30 10.60
N TYR A 100 2.91 2.50 10.39
CA TYR A 100 3.04 3.12 9.08
C TYR A 100 4.41 2.86 8.47
N LEU A 101 4.44 2.32 7.25
CA LEU A 101 5.67 2.02 6.50
C LEU A 101 5.64 2.75 5.15
N ASN A 102 6.65 3.57 4.88
CA ASN A 102 6.85 4.16 3.55
C ASN A 102 7.64 3.18 2.68
N THR A 103 7.03 2.67 1.61
CA THR A 103 7.66 1.64 0.77
C THR A 103 8.84 2.16 -0.07
N LEU A 104 9.03 3.49 -0.17
CA LEU A 104 10.20 4.09 -0.78
C LEU A 104 11.35 4.30 0.20
N ASN A 105 11.11 4.12 1.51
CA ASN A 105 12.14 4.20 2.54
C ASN A 105 12.78 2.82 2.76
N PRO A 106 14.08 2.63 2.47
CA PRO A 106 14.74 1.34 2.65
C PRO A 106 14.73 0.82 4.09
N ASN A 107 14.70 1.71 5.09
CA ASN A 107 14.66 1.31 6.49
C ASN A 107 13.29 0.72 6.87
N ASP A 108 12.21 1.29 6.31
CA ASP A 108 10.84 0.78 6.51
C ASP A 108 10.64 -0.52 5.73
N MET A 109 11.30 -0.67 4.58
CA MET A 109 11.27 -1.87 3.74
C MET A 109 12.26 -2.96 4.16
N ASN A 110 12.97 -2.79 5.28
CA ASN A 110 13.78 -3.85 5.85
C ASN A 110 12.86 -4.96 6.41
N MET A 111 13.22 -6.23 6.16
CA MET A 111 12.43 -7.40 6.59
C MET A 111 12.15 -7.42 8.10
N GLU A 112 13.10 -7.01 8.95
CA GLU A 112 12.87 -6.93 10.39
C GLU A 112 11.87 -5.84 10.76
N THR A 113 11.98 -4.68 10.12
CA THR A 113 11.07 -3.56 10.35
C THR A 113 9.64 -3.95 9.98
N ILE A 114 9.46 -4.60 8.81
CA ILE A 114 8.15 -5.10 8.36
C ILE A 114 7.63 -6.17 9.33
N ARG A 115 8.47 -7.15 9.71
CA ARG A 115 8.09 -8.23 10.63
C ARG A 115 7.59 -7.69 11.98
N LEU A 116 8.34 -6.76 12.57
CA LEU A 116 7.96 -6.13 13.84
C LEU A 116 6.72 -5.24 13.70
N ALA A 117 6.59 -4.51 12.58
CA ALA A 117 5.39 -3.75 12.28
C ALA A 117 4.15 -4.65 12.19
N LEU A 118 4.26 -5.83 11.56
CA LEU A 118 3.18 -6.81 11.52
C LEU A 118 2.85 -7.36 12.91
N LEU A 119 3.85 -7.84 13.66
CA LEU A 119 3.66 -8.38 15.00
C LEU A 119 3.02 -7.36 15.95
N GLY A 120 3.53 -6.13 15.96
CA GLY A 120 2.98 -5.05 16.78
C GLY A 120 1.54 -4.73 16.38
N ALA A 121 1.24 -4.66 15.08
CA ALA A 121 -0.10 -4.39 14.59
C ALA A 121 -1.08 -5.50 14.99
N ILE A 122 -0.70 -6.77 14.85
CA ILE A 122 -1.52 -7.92 15.22
C ILE A 122 -1.76 -7.96 16.74
N ARG A 123 -0.69 -7.81 17.54
CA ARG A 123 -0.78 -7.84 19.01
C ARG A 123 -1.72 -6.77 19.55
N TYR A 124 -1.61 -5.55 19.01
CA TYR A 124 -2.41 -4.43 19.49
C TYR A 124 -3.74 -4.23 18.74
N GLY A 125 -3.99 -4.98 17.67
CA GLY A 125 -5.19 -4.83 16.85
C GLY A 125 -5.24 -3.53 16.07
N LYS A 126 -4.07 -3.03 15.66
CA LYS A 126 -3.91 -1.77 14.93
C LYS A 126 -3.73 -2.04 13.43
N PRO A 127 -4.00 -1.05 12.56
CA PRO A 127 -3.66 -1.19 11.16
C PRO A 127 -2.15 -1.17 10.92
N VAL A 128 -1.69 -1.98 9.97
CA VAL A 128 -0.41 -1.77 9.29
C VAL A 128 -0.68 -1.09 7.95
N VAL A 129 0.15 -0.10 7.59
CA VAL A 129 -0.01 0.70 6.37
C VAL A 129 1.24 0.57 5.52
N PHE A 130 1.09 0.15 4.27
CA PHE A 130 2.12 0.29 3.24
C PHE A 130 1.77 1.47 2.33
N ASP A 131 2.51 2.56 2.48
CA ASP A 131 2.39 3.74 1.63
C ASP A 131 3.30 3.59 0.41
N MET A 132 2.67 3.40 -0.75
CA MET A 132 3.33 3.27 -2.04
C MET A 132 3.69 4.62 -2.67
N MET A 133 3.24 5.74 -2.09
CA MET A 133 3.49 7.06 -2.63
C MET A 133 3.04 7.10 -4.11
N GLU A 134 3.86 7.66 -5.00
CA GLU A 134 3.58 7.77 -6.44
C GLU A 134 4.01 6.53 -7.27
N VAL A 135 4.65 5.52 -6.67
CA VAL A 135 5.25 4.38 -7.40
C VAL A 135 4.54 3.07 -7.01
N ASN A 136 4.23 2.19 -7.97
CA ASN A 136 3.71 0.87 -7.61
C ASN A 136 4.81 -0.01 -7.01
N MET A 137 4.84 -0.11 -5.69
CA MET A 137 5.82 -0.90 -4.93
C MET A 137 5.23 -2.23 -4.42
N PHE A 138 4.04 -2.62 -4.88
CA PHE A 138 3.33 -3.78 -4.34
C PHE A 138 4.15 -5.09 -4.48
N ASP A 139 4.76 -5.34 -5.64
CA ASP A 139 5.64 -6.51 -5.85
C ASP A 139 6.87 -6.50 -4.95
N ALA A 140 7.39 -5.31 -4.63
CA ALA A 140 8.50 -5.19 -3.69
C ALA A 140 8.05 -5.53 -2.27
N VAL A 141 6.88 -5.06 -1.84
CA VAL A 141 6.26 -5.44 -0.56
C VAL A 141 6.05 -6.95 -0.48
N THR A 142 5.42 -7.54 -1.51
CA THR A 142 5.22 -9.00 -1.59
C THR A 142 6.52 -9.76 -1.46
N ARG A 143 7.58 -9.36 -2.18
CA ARG A 143 8.90 -10.01 -2.07
C ARG A 143 9.52 -9.88 -0.68
N GLN A 144 9.38 -8.74 0.00
CA GLN A 144 9.88 -8.61 1.37
C GLN A 144 9.11 -9.52 2.35
N LEU A 145 7.79 -9.64 2.19
CA LEU A 145 6.98 -10.56 2.99
C LEU A 145 7.41 -12.02 2.78
N GLU A 146 7.58 -12.44 1.54
CA GLU A 146 8.08 -13.79 1.20
C GLU A 146 9.52 -14.04 1.71
N GLY A 147 10.33 -12.98 1.80
CA GLY A 147 11.67 -13.05 2.39
C GLY A 147 11.68 -13.23 3.91
N ILE A 148 10.62 -12.78 4.61
CA ILE A 148 10.46 -12.99 6.05
C ILE A 148 10.07 -14.45 6.32
N GLU A 149 9.04 -14.93 5.61
CA GLU A 149 8.57 -16.31 5.68
C GLU A 149 7.88 -16.68 4.37
N SER A 150 8.15 -17.87 3.85
CA SER A 150 7.52 -18.38 2.62
C SER A 150 5.99 -18.49 2.79
N GLY A 151 5.26 -17.91 1.85
CA GLY A 151 3.79 -17.86 1.84
C GLY A 151 3.18 -16.81 2.76
N LEU A 152 3.99 -15.91 3.34
CA LEU A 152 3.48 -14.87 4.24
C LEU A 152 2.62 -13.84 3.51
N ALA A 153 2.94 -13.48 2.27
CA ALA A 153 2.16 -12.50 1.53
C ALA A 153 0.73 -13.01 1.28
N GLU A 154 0.62 -14.26 0.82
CA GLU A 154 -0.68 -14.93 0.65
C GLU A 154 -1.41 -15.05 2.00
N ALA A 155 -0.72 -15.42 3.07
CA ALA A 155 -1.32 -15.56 4.40
C ALA A 155 -1.91 -14.24 4.93
N ILE A 156 -1.24 -13.12 4.67
CA ILE A 156 -1.73 -11.80 5.05
C ILE A 156 -2.92 -11.41 4.16
N LEU A 157 -2.79 -11.52 2.84
CA LEU A 157 -3.84 -11.12 1.89
C LEU A 157 -5.13 -11.92 2.07
N SER A 158 -5.01 -13.22 2.33
CA SER A 158 -6.14 -14.13 2.61
C SER A 158 -6.63 -14.10 4.06
N LYS A 159 -5.98 -13.32 4.92
CA LYS A 159 -6.23 -13.24 6.38
C LYS A 159 -5.94 -14.53 7.16
N GLN A 160 -5.35 -15.54 6.53
CA GLN A 160 -4.92 -16.78 7.20
C GLN A 160 -3.85 -16.54 8.29
N ILE A 161 -3.09 -15.44 8.22
CA ILE A 161 -2.13 -15.07 9.26
C ILE A 161 -2.78 -14.91 10.65
N LEU A 162 -4.08 -14.60 10.70
CA LEU A 162 -4.84 -14.41 11.94
C LEU A 162 -5.43 -15.72 12.49
N GLN A 163 -5.32 -16.82 11.74
CA GLN A 163 -5.94 -18.10 12.08
C GLN A 163 -4.92 -19.03 12.74
N ASN A 164 -5.39 -19.87 13.67
CA ASN A 164 -4.59 -20.92 14.33
C ASN A 164 -3.25 -20.40 14.88
N GLU A 165 -3.24 -19.16 15.36
CA GLU A 165 -2.05 -18.47 15.87
C GLU A 165 -0.86 -18.43 14.89
N ARG A 166 -1.11 -18.49 13.56
CA ARG A 166 -0.07 -18.51 12.53
C ARG A 166 0.91 -17.34 12.68
N TYR A 167 0.45 -16.17 13.12
CA TYR A 167 1.30 -15.01 13.41
C TYR A 167 2.44 -15.27 14.41
N LEU A 168 2.36 -16.32 15.26
CA LEU A 168 3.43 -16.67 16.19
C LEU A 168 4.70 -17.15 15.47
N SER A 169 4.60 -17.61 14.22
CA SER A 169 5.79 -17.96 13.41
C SER A 169 6.70 -16.75 13.15
N LEU A 170 6.16 -15.53 13.23
CA LEU A 170 6.91 -14.29 13.07
C LEU A 170 7.70 -13.92 14.33
N VAL A 171 7.37 -14.47 15.50
CA VAL A 171 8.03 -14.18 16.77
C VAL A 171 9.39 -14.85 16.83
N ARG A 172 10.39 -14.11 17.30
CA ARG A 172 11.76 -14.59 17.48
C ARG A 172 12.15 -14.59 18.94
N ALA A 173 13.11 -15.44 19.28
CA ALA A 173 13.66 -15.54 20.64
C ALA A 173 14.26 -14.21 21.16
N THR A 174 14.63 -13.29 20.28
CA THR A 174 15.23 -12.00 20.60
C THR A 174 14.23 -10.86 20.80
N ASP A 175 12.94 -11.07 20.54
CA ASP A 175 11.95 -9.98 20.51
C ASP A 175 11.51 -9.49 21.90
N GLY A 176 11.86 -10.21 22.96
CA GLY A 176 11.51 -9.85 24.33
C GLY A 176 10.16 -10.41 24.80
N PRO A 177 9.87 -10.30 26.11
CA PRO A 177 8.69 -10.89 26.74
C PRO A 177 7.36 -10.32 26.24
N GLU A 178 7.38 -9.10 25.69
CA GLU A 178 6.20 -8.43 25.16
C GLU A 178 5.61 -9.09 23.90
N TYR A 179 6.35 -9.99 23.24
CA TYR A 179 5.86 -10.83 22.15
C TYR A 179 5.68 -12.29 22.57
N SER A 180 5.60 -12.57 23.88
CA SER A 180 5.19 -13.89 24.35
C SER A 180 3.75 -14.19 23.91
N GLN A 181 3.43 -15.47 23.72
CA GLN A 181 2.13 -15.92 23.23
C GLN A 181 0.96 -15.37 24.05
N THR A 182 1.12 -15.23 25.37
CA THR A 182 0.09 -14.72 26.29
C THR A 182 -0.24 -13.23 26.09
N GLU A 183 0.61 -12.49 25.39
CA GLU A 183 0.41 -11.06 25.11
C GLU A 183 -0.50 -10.80 23.90
N PHE A 184 -0.86 -11.85 23.15
CA PHE A 184 -1.75 -11.78 21.99
C PHE A 184 -3.20 -12.06 22.40
N GLN A 185 -4.01 -11.01 22.49
CA GLN A 185 -5.41 -11.11 22.89
C GLN A 185 -6.33 -11.30 21.68
N ALA A 186 -7.16 -12.34 21.67
CA ALA A 186 -8.07 -12.66 20.55
C ALA A 186 -8.95 -11.47 20.11
N THR A 187 -9.42 -10.65 21.07
CA THR A 187 -10.23 -9.45 20.78
C THR A 187 -9.46 -8.38 20.02
N ARG A 188 -8.14 -8.26 20.25
CA ARG A 188 -7.27 -7.31 19.54
C ARG A 188 -6.87 -7.86 18.17
N ILE A 189 -6.52 -9.15 18.10
CA ILE A 189 -6.14 -9.80 16.85
C ILE A 189 -7.25 -9.66 15.80
N GLY A 190 -8.51 -9.81 16.20
CA GLY A 190 -9.66 -9.60 15.31
C GLY A 190 -9.81 -8.17 14.77
N ASN A 191 -9.17 -7.18 15.38
CA ASN A 191 -9.20 -5.78 14.94
C ASN A 191 -8.08 -5.41 13.97
N PHE A 192 -7.09 -6.30 13.76
CA PHE A 192 -5.99 -6.09 12.83
C PHE A 192 -6.50 -5.75 11.43
N LYS A 193 -5.83 -4.79 10.78
CA LYS A 193 -6.14 -4.37 9.41
C LYS A 193 -4.85 -4.18 8.62
N LEU A 194 -4.91 -4.45 7.32
CA LEU A 194 -3.88 -4.04 6.37
C LEU A 194 -4.47 -2.96 5.46
N PHE A 195 -3.74 -1.87 5.29
CA PHE A 195 -4.04 -0.82 4.32
C PHE A 195 -2.87 -0.63 3.35
N VAL A 196 -3.19 -0.46 2.07
CA VAL A 196 -2.22 -0.04 1.05
C VAL A 196 -2.65 1.32 0.55
N VAL A 197 -1.74 2.30 0.50
CA VAL A 197 -2.03 3.67 0.07
C VAL A 197 -1.24 3.98 -1.19
N THR A 198 -1.84 4.68 -2.14
CA THR A 198 -1.15 5.18 -3.33
C THR A 198 -1.68 6.53 -3.76
N LYS A 199 -0.77 7.37 -4.26
CA LYS A 199 -1.10 8.64 -4.92
C LYS A 199 -1.35 8.49 -6.42
N ARG A 200 -1.12 7.31 -6.99
CA ARG A 200 -1.43 7.06 -8.40
C ARG A 200 -2.94 7.06 -8.60
N GLN A 201 -3.44 7.93 -9.46
CA GLN A 201 -4.87 8.03 -9.78
C GLN A 201 -5.44 6.71 -10.33
N GLN A 202 -4.62 5.94 -11.02
CA GLN A 202 -5.02 4.71 -11.71
C GLN A 202 -4.03 3.59 -11.39
N PRO A 203 -4.27 2.83 -10.32
CA PRO A 203 -3.50 1.61 -10.03
C PRO A 203 -3.66 0.55 -11.12
N SER A 204 -2.80 -0.48 -11.12
CA SER A 204 -2.90 -1.60 -12.05
C SER A 204 -4.16 -2.44 -11.79
N GLU A 205 -4.72 -3.06 -12.83
CA GLU A 205 -5.91 -3.92 -12.71
C GLU A 205 -5.69 -5.09 -11.76
N GLU A 206 -4.50 -5.68 -11.78
CA GLU A 206 -4.10 -6.73 -10.84
C GLU A 206 -4.25 -6.28 -9.38
N LEU A 207 -3.81 -5.06 -9.06
CA LEU A 207 -3.92 -4.52 -7.71
C LEU A 207 -5.38 -4.26 -7.32
N LEU A 208 -6.21 -3.82 -8.27
CA LEU A 208 -7.66 -3.62 -8.09
C LEU A 208 -8.43 -4.94 -7.94
N GLN A 209 -7.86 -6.06 -8.37
CA GLN A 209 -8.42 -7.40 -8.16
C GLN A 209 -8.01 -7.94 -6.79
N ILE A 210 -6.76 -7.74 -6.37
CA ILE A 210 -6.22 -8.26 -5.10
C ILE A 210 -6.73 -7.45 -3.90
N LEU A 211 -6.89 -6.14 -4.05
CA LEU A 211 -7.28 -5.21 -2.99
C LEU A 211 -8.62 -4.54 -3.33
N LEU A 212 -9.37 -4.14 -2.32
CA LEU A 212 -10.61 -3.37 -2.46
C LEU A 212 -10.26 -1.91 -2.74
N PRO A 213 -10.52 -1.36 -3.94
CA PRO A 213 -10.22 0.03 -4.22
C PRO A 213 -11.16 1.00 -3.49
N ILE A 214 -10.56 1.97 -2.81
CA ILE A 214 -11.24 3.06 -2.12
C ILE A 214 -10.67 4.39 -2.63
N GLN A 215 -11.47 5.13 -3.40
CA GLN A 215 -11.09 6.42 -3.96
C GLN A 215 -11.43 7.56 -2.99
N VAL A 216 -10.42 8.36 -2.65
CA VAL A 216 -10.61 9.57 -1.87
C VAL A 216 -11.09 10.71 -2.76
N ILE A 217 -12.24 11.27 -2.42
CA ILE A 217 -12.83 12.41 -3.13
C ILE A 217 -12.47 13.69 -2.39
N LEU A 218 -11.83 14.61 -3.09
CA LEU A 218 -11.67 15.97 -2.62
C LEU A 218 -12.99 16.71 -2.78
N ALA A 219 -13.49 17.29 -1.69
CA ALA A 219 -14.62 18.21 -1.78
C ALA A 219 -14.26 19.35 -2.74
N LYS A 220 -15.09 19.60 -3.75
CA LYS A 220 -14.95 20.81 -4.56
C LYS A 220 -15.21 22.00 -3.65
N CYS A 221 -14.20 22.82 -3.38
CA CYS A 221 -14.45 24.16 -2.86
C CYS A 221 -15.35 24.88 -3.86
N SER A 222 -16.55 25.24 -3.44
CA SER A 222 -17.37 26.21 -4.16
C SER A 222 -16.62 27.55 -4.05
N LEU A 223 -15.94 27.95 -5.13
CA LEU A 223 -15.41 29.30 -5.29
C LEU A 223 -16.55 30.25 -5.67
#